data_AF-A0A821INX8-F1
#
_entry.id   AF-A0A821INX8-F1
#
_cell.length_a   1.000
_cell.length_b   1.000
_cell.length_c   1.000
_cell.angle_alpha   90.00
_cell.angle_beta   90.00
_cell.angle_gamma   90.00
#
_symmetry.space_group_name_H-M   'P 1'
#
loop_
_entity.id
_entity.type
_entity.pdbx_description
1 polymer ?
#
loop_
_entity_poly.entity_id
_entity_poly.type
_entity_poly.pdbx_seq_one_letter_code
_entity_poly.pdbx_strand_id
1 'polypeptide(L)' 'MIQSMFLQKQIKDSYMEMFSMPILSQSIHERANYEQQLIEQIQNDLKRFNLILRRTHDQQNVFYLGDRNSFE' A
#
# COMPACT_ATOMS: atom_id res chain seq x y z
N MET A 1 3.95 16.26 -13.80
CA MET A 1 3.24 16.44 -12.51
C MET A 1 1.82 15.86 -12.53
N ILE A 2 0.93 16.20 -13.47
CA ILE A 2 -0.46 15.67 -13.47
C ILE A 2 -0.50 14.13 -13.63
N GLN A 3 0.37 13.55 -14.47
CA GLN A 3 0.45 12.10 -14.66
C GLN A 3 0.91 11.34 -13.40
N SER A 4 1.73 11.94 -12.52
CA SER A 4 2.22 11.24 -11.33
C SER A 4 1.15 11.16 -10.25
N MET A 5 0.36 12.23 -10.04
CA MET A 5 -0.74 12.23 -9.09
C MET A 5 -1.85 11.25 -9.48
N PHE A 6 -2.15 11.13 -10.77
CA PHE A 6 -3.13 10.17 -11.27
C PHE A 6 -2.67 8.72 -11.03
N LEU A 7 -1.40 8.41 -11.33
CA LEU A 7 -0.81 7.09 -11.09
C LEU A 7 -0.79 6.76 -9.58
N GLN A 8 -0.39 7.71 -8.73
CA GLN A 8 -0.40 7.54 -7.27
C GLN A 8 -1.81 7.27 -6.74
N LYS A 9 -2.83 7.97 -7.25
CA LYS A 9 -4.23 7.70 -6.90
C LYS A 9 -4.64 6.28 -7.29
N GLN A 10 -4.33 5.84 -8.51
CA GLN A 10 -4.66 4.49 -8.96
C GLN A 10 -4.00 3.40 -8.11
N ILE A 11 -2.73 3.57 -7.77
CA ILE A 11 -1.99 2.64 -6.91
C ILE A 11 -2.61 2.62 -5.50
N LYS A 12 -2.92 3.80 -4.94
CA LYS A 12 -3.57 3.93 -3.64
C LYS A 12 -4.93 3.24 -3.61
N ASP A 13 -5.77 3.49 -4.60
CA ASP A 13 -7.11 2.89 -4.71
C ASP A 13 -7.00 1.36 -4.80
N SER A 14 -6.05 0.85 -5.58
CA SER A 14 -5.79 -0.59 -5.69
C SER A 14 -5.38 -1.22 -4.35
N TYR A 15 -4.51 -0.56 -3.57
CA TYR A 15 -4.15 -1.05 -2.24
C TYR A 15 -5.33 -1.03 -1.26
N MET A 16 -6.16 0.02 -1.31
CA MET A 16 -7.37 0.09 -0.48
C MET A 16 -8.34 -1.06 -0.79
N GLU A 17 -8.53 -1.40 -2.06
CA GLU A 17 -9.34 -2.55 -2.47
C GLU A 17 -8.76 -3.87 -1.95
N MET A 18 -7.45 -4.07 -2.08
CA MET A 18 -6.77 -5.26 -1.55
C MET A 18 -6.93 -5.39 -0.03
N PHE A 19 -6.77 -4.30 0.73
CA PHE A 19 -6.94 -4.31 2.19
C PHE A 19 -8.40 -4.48 2.62
N SER A 20 -9.35 -4.09 1.76
CA SER A 20 -10.78 -4.18 2.06
C SER A 20 -11.36 -5.55 1.75
N MET A 21 -10.62 -6.44 1.07
CA MET A 21 -11.09 -7.81 0.86
C MET A 21 -11.24 -8.51 2.21
N PRO A 22 -12.44 -9.01 2.54
CA PRO A 22 -12.62 -9.79 3.75
C PRO A 22 -11.73 -11.02 3.66
N ILE A 23 -10.89 -11.19 4.66
CA ILE A 23 -9.96 -12.31 4.79
C ILE A 23 -10.77 -13.62 4.65
N LEU A 24 -10.56 -14.32 3.53
CA LEU A 24 -11.34 -15.49 3.14
C LEU A 24 -11.00 -16.76 3.96
N SER A 25 -9.90 -16.75 4.70
CA SER A 25 -9.45 -17.92 5.49
C SER A 25 -9.53 -17.70 7.00
N GLN A 26 -10.07 -18.70 7.69
CA GLN A 26 -10.07 -18.80 9.16
C GLN A 26 -8.71 -19.24 9.72
N SER A 27 -7.79 -19.73 8.89
CA SER A 27 -6.47 -20.20 9.31
C SER A 27 -5.50 -19.03 9.51
N ILE A 28 -4.94 -18.91 10.71
CA ILE A 28 -3.91 -17.90 11.04
C ILE A 28 -2.71 -18.01 10.08
N HIS A 29 -2.33 -19.21 9.67
CA HIS A 29 -1.20 -19.43 8.76
C HIS A 29 -1.47 -18.90 7.35
N GLU A 30 -2.66 -19.17 6.81
CA GLU A 30 -3.03 -18.71 5.47
C GLU A 30 -3.17 -17.18 5.46
N ARG A 31 -3.66 -16.60 6.56
CA ARG A 31 -3.68 -15.14 6.76
C ARG A 31 -2.28 -14.54 6.77
N ALA A 32 -1.36 -15.11 7.55
CA ALA A 32 0.02 -14.63 7.62
C ALA A 32 0.72 -14.71 6.25
N ASN A 33 0.53 -15.81 5.51
CA ASN A 33 1.09 -15.95 4.16
C ASN A 33 0.51 -14.93 3.19
N TYR A 34 -0.81 -14.71 3.22
CA TYR A 34 -1.47 -13.69 2.40
C TYR A 34 -0.94 -12.28 2.71
N GLU A 35 -0.87 -11.92 4.00
CA GLU A 35 -0.34 -10.62 4.43
C GLU A 35 1.12 -10.44 4.00
N GLN A 36 1.95 -11.48 4.09
CA GLN A 36 3.33 -11.44 3.61
C GLN A 36 3.41 -11.19 2.11
N GLN A 37 2.66 -11.95 1.30
CA GLN A 37 2.62 -11.78 -0.16
C GLN A 37 2.15 -10.37 -0.56
N LEU A 38 1.16 -9.85 0.16
CA LEU A 38 0.65 -8.50 -0.06
C LEU A 38 1.71 -7.43 0.25
N ILE A 39 2.46 -7.58 1.35
CA ILE A 39 3.55 -6.67 1.70
C ILE A 39 4.65 -6.70 0.62
N GLU A 40 5.03 -7.88 0.14
CA GLU A 40 6.03 -8.04 -0.92
C GLU A 40 5.59 -7.38 -2.24
N GLN A 41 4.32 -7.57 -2.62
CA GLN A 41 3.71 -6.92 -3.79
C GLN A 41 3.80 -5.39 -3.69
N ILE A 42 3.37 -4.83 -2.56
CA ILE A 42 3.41 -3.37 -2.31
C ILE A 42 4.85 -2.85 -2.40
N GLN A 43 5.81 -3.52 -1.77
CA GLN A 43 7.21 -3.10 -1.80
C GLN A 43 7.79 -3.08 -3.23
N ASN A 44 7.46 -4.09 -4.03
CA ASN A 44 7.89 -4.18 -5.42
C ASN A 44 7.31 -3.05 -6.27
N ASP A 45 6.03 -2.75 -6.11
CA ASP A 45 5.36 -1.65 -6.81
C ASP A 45 5.94 -0.29 -6.39
N LEU A 46 6.12 -0.05 -5.09
CA LEU A 46 6.75 1.18 -4.60
C LEU A 46 8.14 1.39 -5.20
N LYS A 47 8.97 0.34 -5.25
CA LYS A 47 10.29 0.39 -5.87
C LYS A 47 10.20 0.66 -7.38
N ARG A 48 9.30 -0.02 -8.09
CA ARG A 48 9.10 0.12 -9.53
C ARG A 48 8.69 1.55 -9.92
N PHE A 49 7.84 2.18 -9.11
CA PHE A 49 7.33 3.53 -9.37
C PHE A 49 8.12 4.64 -8.66
N ASN A 50 9.20 4.29 -7.95
CA ASN A 50 9.99 5.21 -7.12
C ASN A 50 9.11 6.01 -6.12
N LEU A 51 8.19 5.30 -5.47
CA LEU A 51 7.27 5.83 -4.48
C LEU A 51 7.66 5.40 -3.07
N ILE A 52 7.23 6.19 -2.10
CA ILE A 52 7.37 5.97 -0.67
C ILE A 52 5.97 5.89 -0.08
N LEU A 53 5.75 4.88 0.76
CA LEU A 53 4.56 4.75 1.59
C LEU A 53 4.95 5.00 3.05
N ARG A 54 4.33 6.01 3.68
CA ARG A 54 4.49 6.29 5.11
C ARG A 54 3.16 6.12 5.82
N ARG A 55 3.19 5.56 7.03
CA ARG A 55 2.04 5.46 7.92
C ARG A 55 2.23 6.42 9.08
N THR A 56 1.16 7.09 9.48
CA THR A 56 1.13 7.86 10.73
C THR A 56 1.11 6.92 11.93
N HIS A 57 1.75 7.33 13.01
CA HIS A 57 1.72 6.57 14.27
C HIS A 57 0.42 6.79 15.07
N ASP A 58 -0.56 7.52 14.52
CA ASP A 58 -1.82 7.78 15.20
C ASP A 58 -2.78 6.58 15.17
N GLN A 59 -3.84 6.67 15.97
CA GLN A 59 -4.87 5.63 16.09
C GLN A 59 -5.68 5.44 14.80
N GLN A 60 -5.60 6.37 13.85
CA GLN A 60 -6.38 6.35 12.61
C GLN A 60 -5.69 5.55 11.51
N ASN A 61 -4.41 5.17 11.71
CA ASN A 61 -3.63 4.36 10.77
C ASN A 61 -3.63 4.92 9.35
N VAL A 62 -3.60 6.25 9.23
CA VAL A 62 -3.62 6.91 7.93
C VAL A 62 -2.28 6.68 7.24
N PHE A 63 -2.33 6.26 5.98
CA PHE A 63 -1.14 6.12 5.13
C PHE A 63 -1.11 7.17 4.02
N TYR A 64 0.10 7.56 3.67
CA TYR A 64 0.43 8.54 2.65
C TYR A 64 1.33 7.89 1.61
N LEU A 65 1.03 8.12 0.35
CA LEU A 65 1.78 7.65 -0.80
C LEU A 65 2.29 8.87 -1.57
N GLY A 66 3.56 8.91 -1.88
CA GLY A 66 4.19 10.02 -2.59
C GLY A 66 5.57 9.65 -3.12
N ASP A 67 6.21 10.54 -3.85
CA ASP A 67 7.63 10.39 -4.19
C ASP A 67 8.52 10.89 -3.05
N ARG A 68 9.85 10.77 -3.20
CA ARG A 68 10.79 11.25 -2.17
C ARG A 68 10.65 12.74 -1.88
N ASN A 69 10.46 13.56 -2.91
CA ASN A 69 10.31 15.02 -2.79
C ASN A 69 9.03 15.40 -2.05
N SER A 70 8.01 14.55 -2.07
CA SER A 70 6.74 14.74 -1.35
C SER A 70 6.89 14.59 0.17
N PHE A 71 8.04 14.09 0.65
CA PHE A 71 8.29 13.75 2.05
C PHE A 71 9.55 14.38 2.65
N GLU A 72 10.25 15.22 1.87
CA GLU A 72 11.36 16.09 2.29
C GLU A 72 10.84 17.52 2.48
#